data_AF-N9Q0D1-F1
#
_entry.id   AF-N9Q0D1-F1
#
_cell.length_a   1.000
_cell.length_b   1.000
_cell.length_c   1.000
_cell.angle_alpha   90.00
_cell.angle_beta   90.00
_cell.angle_gamma   90.00
#
_symmetry.space_group_name_H-M   'P 1'
#
loop_
_entity.id
_entity.type
_entity.pdbx_description
1 polymer ?
#
loop_
_entity_poly.entity_id
_entity_poly.type
_entity_poly.pdbx_seq_one_letter_code
_entity_poly.pdbx_strand_id
1 'polypeptide(L)'
;MKPFNTLLISFISFLVIGCTNHNSVKTDIVVSSNRGNLHFSFPKDKKVLVYHYEINDYENFESDGITYKRLFISKEINKEMKEIIFENYKSNKIVENHAYYMLLGEQGLNKTGVGFTTVGFCLYKDKILTKQKSENTPTFIQKCHDL
;
A
#
# COMPACT_ATOMS: atom_id res chain seq x y z
N MET A 1 46.52 28.86 45.71
CA MET A 1 45.84 27.55 45.76
C MET A 1 44.81 27.49 44.65
N LYS A 2 44.61 26.29 44.12
CA LYS A 2 43.98 25.88 42.85
C LYS A 2 42.58 26.48 42.59
N PRO A 3 42.23 26.82 41.34
CA PRO A 3 40.84 26.91 40.91
C PRO A 3 40.33 25.48 40.67
N PHE A 4 39.26 25.07 41.35
CA PHE A 4 38.56 23.84 40.99
C PHE A 4 37.64 24.11 39.81
N ASN A 5 38.13 23.66 38.66
CA ASN A 5 37.37 23.24 37.50
C ASN A 5 36.17 22.39 37.94
N THR A 6 34.96 22.74 37.48
CA THR A 6 33.94 21.72 37.21
C THR A 6 33.19 22.14 35.96
N LEU A 7 33.57 21.50 34.86
CA LEU A 7 32.79 21.40 33.63
C LEU A 7 31.34 21.05 33.98
N LEU A 8 30.37 21.78 33.46
CA LEU A 8 29.09 21.19 33.11
C LEU A 8 28.64 21.70 31.73
N ILE A 9 29.27 21.07 30.75
CA ILE A 9 28.68 20.56 29.50
C ILE A 9 27.45 21.32 29.02
N SER A 10 27.74 22.23 28.10
CA SER A 10 26.90 22.68 27.00
C SER A 10 25.85 21.64 26.58
N PHE A 11 24.58 21.86 26.95
CA PHE A 11 23.44 21.23 26.29
C PHE A 11 23.24 21.95 24.95
N ILE A 12 24.08 21.62 23.97
CA ILE A 12 23.72 21.79 22.57
C ILE A 12 22.55 20.84 22.37
N SER A 13 21.34 21.39 22.34
CA SER A 13 20.17 20.70 21.82
C SER A 13 20.53 20.26 20.42
N PHE A 14 20.92 18.99 20.28
CA PHE A 14 21.13 18.36 18.99
C PHE A 14 19.82 18.51 18.23
N LEU A 15 19.81 19.48 17.30
CA LEU A 15 18.99 19.44 16.11
C LEU A 15 19.37 18.17 15.37
N VAL A 16 18.81 17.04 15.79
CA VAL A 16 18.73 15.85 14.96
C VAL A 16 17.69 16.19 13.91
N ILE A 17 18.15 16.91 12.88
CA ILE A 17 17.57 16.87 11.55
C ILE A 17 17.71 15.40 11.15
N GLY A 18 16.68 14.63 11.48
CA GLY A 18 16.49 13.29 10.98
C GLY A 18 16.19 13.39 9.49
N CYS A 19 17.20 13.68 8.68
CA CYS A 19 17.24 13.33 7.28
C CYS A 19 17.29 11.80 7.19
N THR A 20 16.20 11.15 7.55
CA THR A 20 15.93 9.78 7.10
C THR A 20 15.41 9.89 5.68
N ASN A 21 16.32 10.23 4.78
CA ASN A 21 16.09 10.13 3.36
C ASN A 21 16.14 8.64 2.99
N HIS A 22 15.11 7.91 3.39
CA HIS A 22 14.80 6.61 2.82
C HIS A 22 13.70 6.82 1.80
N ASN A 23 14.12 7.26 0.60
CA ASN A 23 13.35 7.24 -0.63
C ASN A 23 13.05 5.78 -1.01
N SER A 24 12.21 5.11 -0.23
CA SER A 24 11.38 4.05 -0.76
C SER A 24 10.32 4.77 -1.61
N VAL A 25 10.60 4.91 -2.89
CA VAL A 25 9.70 5.49 -3.89
C VAL A 25 8.29 4.94 -3.65
N LYS A 26 7.39 5.83 -3.20
CA LYS A 26 5.95 5.59 -3.07
C LYS A 26 5.43 4.90 -4.31
N THR A 27 4.64 3.86 -4.11
CA THR A 27 3.56 3.53 -5.04
C THR A 27 2.36 4.38 -4.63
N ASP A 28 2.32 5.62 -5.13
CA ASP A 28 1.15 6.51 -5.04
C ASP A 28 0.01 5.99 -5.95
N ILE A 29 -0.32 4.70 -5.81
CA ILE A 29 -1.39 4.07 -6.56
C ILE A 29 -2.70 4.63 -6.03
N VAL A 30 -3.42 5.32 -6.91
CA VAL A 30 -4.74 5.87 -6.59
C VAL A 30 -5.77 4.81 -6.93
N VAL A 31 -6.60 4.47 -5.94
CA VAL A 31 -7.71 3.52 -6.12
C VAL A 31 -9.00 4.31 -6.32
N SER A 32 -9.73 4.00 -7.38
CA SER A 32 -11.05 4.57 -7.66
C SER A 32 -12.00 3.51 -8.21
N SER A 33 -13.31 3.77 -8.19
CA SER A 33 -14.29 2.93 -8.86
C SER A 33 -15.08 3.73 -9.89
N ASN A 34 -15.42 3.07 -10.99
CA ASN A 34 -16.30 3.62 -12.01
C ASN A 34 -17.07 2.50 -12.70
N ARG A 35 -18.40 2.62 -12.80
CA ARG A 35 -19.28 1.66 -13.50
C ARG A 35 -19.03 0.18 -13.11
N GLY A 36 -18.77 -0.08 -11.83
CA GLY A 36 -18.53 -1.44 -11.34
C GLY A 36 -17.11 -1.98 -11.54
N ASN A 37 -16.18 -1.16 -12.03
CA ASN A 37 -14.76 -1.49 -12.15
C ASN A 37 -13.95 -0.80 -11.05
N LEU A 38 -12.88 -1.44 -10.59
CA LEU A 38 -11.85 -0.82 -9.75
C LEU A 38 -10.65 -0.43 -10.63
N HIS A 39 -10.18 0.80 -10.45
CA HIS A 39 -9.02 1.34 -11.15
C HIS A 39 -7.90 1.58 -10.15
N PHE A 40 -6.73 1.03 -10.42
CA PHE A 40 -5.50 1.22 -9.66
C PHE A 40 -4.53 1.99 -10.56
N SER A 41 -4.56 3.31 -10.45
CA SER A 41 -3.80 4.20 -11.34
C SER A 41 -2.41 4.49 -10.78
N PHE A 42 -1.38 4.28 -11.60
CA PHE A 42 0.00 4.60 -11.26
C PHE A 42 0.27 6.12 -11.40
N PRO A 43 1.33 6.64 -10.76
CA PRO A 43 1.72 8.05 -10.92
C PRO A 43 1.96 8.41 -12.38
N LYS A 44 1.48 9.59 -12.82
CA LYS A 44 1.49 9.99 -14.24
C LYS A 44 2.89 10.09 -14.84
N ASP A 45 3.89 10.39 -14.02
CA ASP A 45 5.30 10.51 -14.36
C ASP A 45 6.02 9.15 -14.41
N LYS A 46 5.34 8.05 -14.06
CA LYS A 46 5.92 6.71 -13.99
C LYS A 46 5.20 5.77 -14.94
N LYS A 47 5.99 4.97 -15.66
CA LYS A 47 5.53 3.71 -16.23
C LYS A 47 6.02 2.59 -15.33
N VAL A 48 5.12 1.69 -14.97
CA VAL A 48 5.42 0.57 -14.08
C VAL A 48 5.41 -0.69 -14.91
N LEU A 49 6.51 -1.44 -14.91
CA LEU A 49 6.53 -2.78 -15.49
C LEU A 49 5.84 -3.73 -14.52
N VAL A 50 4.61 -4.12 -14.88
CA VAL A 50 3.76 -5.01 -14.07
C VAL A 50 3.96 -6.44 -14.53
N TYR A 51 4.34 -7.32 -13.60
CA TYR A 51 4.48 -8.76 -13.84
C TYR A 51 3.19 -9.51 -13.54
N HIS A 52 2.62 -9.27 -12.37
CA HIS A 52 1.35 -9.84 -11.96
C HIS A 52 0.73 -8.97 -10.86
N TYR A 53 -0.56 -9.14 -10.63
CA TYR A 53 -1.24 -8.60 -9.48
C TYR A 53 -2.27 -9.59 -8.91
N GLU A 54 -2.58 -9.42 -7.64
CA GLU A 54 -3.54 -10.24 -6.92
C GLU A 54 -4.46 -9.35 -6.10
N ILE A 55 -5.71 -9.76 -5.94
CA ILE A 55 -6.63 -9.17 -4.96
C ILE A 55 -6.86 -10.17 -3.85
N ASN A 56 -6.62 -9.74 -2.62
CA ASN A 56 -6.67 -10.56 -1.43
C ASN A 56 -7.61 -9.93 -0.40
N ASP A 57 -8.18 -10.79 0.44
CA ASP A 57 -9.15 -10.46 1.48
C ASP A 57 -8.43 -10.25 2.82
N TYR A 58 -8.53 -9.06 3.41
CA TYR A 58 -7.89 -8.80 4.71
C TYR A 58 -8.60 -9.47 5.89
N GLU A 59 -9.82 -9.95 5.72
CA GLU A 59 -10.69 -10.41 6.81
C GLU A 59 -10.87 -11.92 6.80
N ASN A 60 -10.61 -12.56 5.66
CA ASN A 60 -10.69 -14.00 5.52
C ASN A 60 -9.32 -14.60 5.21
N PHE A 61 -9.02 -15.72 5.86
CA PHE A 61 -7.84 -16.53 5.58
C PHE A 61 -8.21 -17.74 4.69
N GLU A 62 -7.21 -18.26 3.99
CA GLU A 62 -7.26 -19.60 3.40
C GLU A 62 -7.37 -20.67 4.51
N SER A 63 -7.59 -21.93 4.10
CA SER A 63 -7.71 -23.05 5.04
C SER A 63 -6.46 -23.29 5.90
N ASP A 64 -5.31 -22.72 5.53
CA ASP A 64 -4.07 -22.78 6.30
C ASP A 64 -4.08 -21.86 7.53
N GLY A 65 -5.02 -20.92 7.63
CA GLY A 65 -5.15 -19.96 8.73
C GLY A 65 -4.03 -18.92 8.80
N ILE A 66 -3.15 -18.84 7.80
CA ILE A 66 -1.98 -17.94 7.78
C ILE A 66 -2.05 -17.00 6.57
N THR A 67 -2.46 -17.53 5.42
CA THR A 67 -2.49 -16.79 4.17
C THR A 67 -3.84 -16.10 4.01
N TYR A 68 -3.85 -14.81 3.68
CA TYR A 68 -5.09 -14.13 3.31
C TYR A 68 -5.73 -14.78 2.09
N LYS A 69 -7.06 -14.86 2.10
CA LYS A 69 -7.82 -15.50 1.03
C LYS A 69 -7.65 -14.75 -0.27
N ARG A 70 -7.26 -15.45 -1.34
CA ARG A 70 -7.04 -14.84 -2.66
C ARG A 70 -8.34 -14.85 -3.45
N LEU A 71 -8.80 -13.67 -3.83
CA LEU A 71 -10.02 -13.51 -4.63
C LEU A 71 -9.71 -13.54 -6.13
N PHE A 72 -8.53 -13.03 -6.51
CA PHE A 72 -8.10 -12.97 -7.89
C PHE A 72 -6.58 -13.02 -7.99
N ILE A 73 -6.09 -13.70 -9.02
CA ILE A 73 -4.67 -13.73 -9.42
C ILE A 73 -4.63 -13.48 -10.92
N SER A 74 -3.87 -12.46 -11.34
CA SER A 74 -3.66 -12.21 -12.75
C SER A 74 -2.82 -13.32 -13.38
N LYS A 75 -3.03 -13.58 -14.68
CA LYS A 75 -1.98 -14.25 -15.47
C LYS A 75 -0.73 -13.36 -15.52
N GLU A 76 0.39 -13.91 -15.93
CA GLU A 76 1.59 -13.12 -16.18
C GLU A 76 1.29 -12.04 -17.24
N ILE A 77 1.61 -10.79 -16.89
CA ILE A 77 1.35 -9.61 -17.70
C ILE A 77 2.64 -9.15 -18.40
N ASN A 78 3.73 -9.06 -17.63
CA ASN A 78 5.05 -8.57 -18.05
C ASN A 78 4.99 -7.37 -19.03
N LYS A 79 4.33 -6.28 -18.60
CA LYS A 79 4.05 -5.13 -19.46
C LYS A 79 4.10 -3.81 -18.70
N GLU A 80 4.60 -2.76 -19.36
CA GLU A 80 4.46 -1.38 -18.87
C GLU A 80 2.99 -0.95 -18.85
N MET A 81 2.51 -0.52 -17.68
CA MET A 81 1.12 -0.10 -17.50
C MET A 81 1.08 1.27 -16.80
N LYS A 82 -0.01 2.00 -17.07
CA LYS A 82 -0.37 3.25 -16.36
C LYS A 82 -1.48 3.04 -15.34
N GLU A 83 -2.26 1.98 -15.50
CA GLU A 83 -3.31 1.58 -14.59
C GLU A 83 -3.54 0.08 -14.69
N ILE A 84 -4.07 -0.50 -13.62
CA ILE A 84 -4.71 -1.81 -13.63
C ILE A 84 -6.21 -1.57 -13.47
N ILE A 85 -7.00 -2.17 -14.36
CA ILE A 85 -8.46 -2.14 -14.29
C ILE A 85 -8.93 -3.54 -13.90
N PHE A 86 -9.58 -3.64 -12.74
CA PHE A 86 -10.24 -4.85 -12.28
C PHE A 86 -11.74 -4.73 -12.56
N GLU A 87 -12.18 -5.44 -13.60
CA GLU A 87 -13.53 -5.32 -14.13
C GLU A 87 -14.56 -6.04 -13.26
N ASN A 88 -15.76 -5.47 -13.17
CA ASN A 88 -16.91 -6.07 -12.50
C ASN A 88 -16.57 -6.61 -11.09
N TYR A 89 -16.09 -5.74 -10.21
CA TYR A 89 -15.59 -6.14 -8.89
C TYR A 89 -16.64 -6.90 -8.06
N LYS A 90 -17.94 -6.57 -8.24
CA LYS A 90 -19.05 -7.26 -7.57
C LYS A 90 -19.15 -8.74 -7.96
N SER A 91 -18.99 -9.05 -9.24
CA SER A 91 -18.98 -10.43 -9.74
C SER A 91 -17.77 -11.22 -9.23
N ASN A 92 -16.71 -10.52 -8.83
CA ASN A 92 -15.51 -11.08 -8.23
C ASN A 92 -15.55 -11.09 -6.69
N LYS A 93 -16.75 -11.02 -6.09
CA LYS A 93 -16.98 -11.13 -4.63
C LYS A 93 -16.34 -10.02 -3.80
N ILE A 94 -15.99 -8.90 -4.41
CA ILE A 94 -15.63 -7.68 -3.70
C ILE A 94 -16.93 -6.96 -3.33
N VAL A 95 -17.16 -6.80 -2.03
CA VAL A 95 -18.37 -6.19 -1.47
C VAL A 95 -18.04 -4.92 -0.69
N GLU A 96 -19.07 -4.15 -0.37
CA GLU A 96 -18.95 -2.95 0.47
C GLU A 96 -18.68 -3.32 1.94
N ASN A 97 -18.09 -2.38 2.67
CA ASN A 97 -17.74 -2.48 4.09
C ASN A 97 -16.85 -3.70 4.41
N HIS A 98 -16.01 -4.08 3.45
CA HIS A 98 -15.08 -5.20 3.56
C HIS A 98 -13.70 -4.77 3.05
N ALA A 99 -12.66 -5.08 3.80
CA ALA A 99 -11.29 -4.67 3.53
C ALA A 99 -10.54 -5.67 2.65
N TYR A 100 -9.81 -5.14 1.67
CA TYR A 100 -9.02 -5.90 0.71
C TYR A 100 -7.64 -5.28 0.51
N TYR A 101 -6.74 -6.01 -0.13
CA TYR A 101 -5.54 -5.41 -0.71
C TYR A 101 -5.21 -5.95 -2.08
N MET A 102 -4.65 -5.06 -2.91
CA MET A 102 -3.92 -5.46 -4.10
C MET A 102 -2.47 -5.76 -3.72
N LEU A 103 -1.96 -6.93 -4.08
CA LEU A 103 -0.54 -7.24 -4.13
C LEU A 103 -0.06 -7.10 -5.58
N LEU A 104 0.97 -6.30 -5.81
CA LEU A 104 1.48 -5.98 -7.14
C LEU A 104 2.95 -6.39 -7.24
N GLY A 105 3.27 -7.29 -8.16
CA GLY A 105 4.64 -7.57 -8.57
C GLY A 105 5.08 -6.60 -9.65
N GLU A 106 6.01 -5.70 -9.34
CA GLU A 106 6.44 -4.63 -10.23
C GLU A 106 7.97 -4.43 -10.22
N GLN A 107 8.51 -4.01 -11.36
CA GLN A 107 9.89 -3.50 -11.44
C GLN A 107 9.84 -2.00 -11.68
N GLY A 108 10.41 -1.23 -10.75
CA GLY A 108 10.60 0.21 -10.92
C GLY A 108 11.65 0.50 -11.99
N LEU A 109 11.52 1.64 -12.70
CA LEU A 109 12.35 2.06 -13.84
C LEU A 109 13.89 2.00 -13.62
N ASN A 110 14.36 1.90 -12.37
CA ASN A 110 15.80 1.85 -12.02
C ASN A 110 16.16 0.67 -11.09
N LYS A 111 15.32 -0.36 -10.97
CA LYS A 111 15.61 -1.54 -10.13
C LYS A 111 15.93 -2.74 -11.00
N THR A 112 16.91 -3.55 -10.62
CA THR A 112 17.26 -4.80 -11.31
C THR A 112 16.38 -5.99 -10.92
N GLY A 113 15.59 -5.87 -9.85
CA GLY A 113 14.71 -6.93 -9.36
C GLY A 113 13.24 -6.51 -9.28
N VAL A 114 12.36 -7.51 -9.33
CA VAL A 114 10.92 -7.37 -9.07
C VAL A 114 10.69 -7.12 -7.58
N GLY A 115 10.00 -6.04 -7.26
CA GLY A 115 9.52 -5.73 -5.91
C GLY A 115 8.02 -5.98 -5.78
N PHE A 116 7.56 -6.11 -4.54
CA PHE A 116 6.14 -6.24 -4.24
C PHE A 116 5.62 -4.96 -3.58
N THR A 117 4.55 -4.41 -4.16
CA THR A 117 3.79 -3.30 -3.60
C THR A 117 2.45 -3.83 -3.09
N THR A 118 1.98 -3.31 -1.95
CA THR A 118 0.63 -3.57 -1.45
C THR A 118 -0.19 -2.29 -1.36
N VAL A 119 -1.45 -2.36 -1.76
CA VAL A 119 -2.41 -1.25 -1.66
C VAL A 119 -3.67 -1.76 -0.97
N GLY A 120 -3.85 -1.42 0.31
CA GLY A 120 -5.07 -1.72 1.03
C GLY A 120 -6.20 -0.79 0.59
N PHE A 121 -7.38 -1.35 0.30
CA PHE A 121 -8.55 -0.60 -0.12
C PHE A 121 -9.83 -1.22 0.43
N CYS A 122 -10.89 -0.43 0.49
CA CYS A 122 -12.21 -0.90 0.84
C CYS A 122 -13.29 -0.03 0.20
N LEU A 123 -14.38 -0.65 -0.21
CA LEU A 123 -15.53 0.04 -0.77
C LEU A 123 -16.44 0.48 0.38
N TYR A 124 -16.68 1.78 0.51
CA TYR A 124 -17.47 2.33 1.60
C TYR A 124 -18.48 3.35 1.08
N LYS A 125 -19.75 2.94 0.99
CA LYS A 125 -20.81 3.72 0.32
C LYS A 125 -20.33 4.12 -1.09
N ASP A 126 -20.43 5.41 -1.44
CA ASP A 126 -19.99 5.95 -2.74
C ASP A 126 -18.49 6.29 -2.80
N LYS A 127 -17.68 5.81 -1.85
CA LYS A 127 -16.25 6.17 -1.72
C LYS A 127 -15.38 4.92 -1.66
N ILE A 128 -14.09 5.12 -1.97
CA ILE A 128 -13.05 4.12 -1.70
C ILE A 128 -12.16 4.67 -0.61
N LEU A 129 -12.01 3.87 0.44
CA LEU A 129 -11.02 4.12 1.49
C LEU A 129 -9.74 3.37 1.13
N THR A 130 -8.59 4.00 1.32
CA THR A 130 -7.29 3.36 1.16
C THR A 130 -6.53 3.37 2.47
N LYS A 131 -5.81 2.28 2.73
CA LYS A 131 -5.04 2.10 3.97
C LYS A 131 -3.84 3.05 3.97
N GLN A 132 -3.68 3.81 5.03
CA GLN A 132 -2.53 4.70 5.17
C GLN A 132 -1.26 3.91 5.56
N LYS A 133 -0.08 4.42 5.21
CA LYS A 133 1.21 3.75 5.50
C LYS A 133 1.44 3.49 6.99
N SER A 134 1.09 4.46 7.83
CA SER A 134 1.21 4.38 9.29
C SER A 134 0.03 3.68 9.96
N GLU A 135 -1.04 3.39 9.22
CA GLU A 135 -2.22 2.71 9.74
C GLU A 135 -1.96 1.20 9.77
N ASN A 136 -2.21 0.57 10.92
CA ASN A 136 -2.11 -0.89 11.02
C ASN A 136 -3.34 -1.54 10.31
N THR A 137 -3.22 -2.81 9.94
CA THR A 137 -4.30 -3.52 9.23
C THR A 137 -5.61 -3.59 10.05
N PRO A 138 -5.60 -3.96 11.35
CA PRO A 138 -6.83 -4.00 12.14
C PRO A 138 -7.59 -2.67 12.22
N THR A 139 -6.87 -1.55 12.36
CA THR A 139 -7.47 -0.20 12.38
C THR A 139 -8.10 0.14 11.03
N PHE A 140 -7.44 -0.21 9.92
CA PHE A 140 -8.02 -0.02 8.59
C PHE A 140 -9.27 -0.86 8.37
N ILE A 141 -9.26 -2.13 8.81
CA ILE A 141 -10.45 -3.00 8.79
C ILE A 141 -11.57 -2.35 9.58
N GLN A 142 -11.34 -1.98 10.85
CA GLN A 142 -12.37 -1.36 11.69
C GLN A 142 -12.96 -0.10 11.05
N LYS A 143 -12.10 0.74 10.49
CA LYS A 143 -12.50 1.95 9.75
C LYS A 143 -13.37 1.66 8.53
N CYS A 144 -13.16 0.52 7.87
CA CYS A 144 -13.99 0.12 6.75
C CYS A 144 -15.42 -0.28 7.18
N HIS A 145 -15.58 -0.78 8.40
CA HIS A 145 -16.87 -1.22 8.93
C HIS A 145 -17.67 -0.05 9.55
N ASP A 146 -16.98 0.91 10.16
CA ASP A 146 -17.59 1.88 11.09
C ASP A 146 -17.84 3.30 10.55
N LEU A 147 -17.33 3.67 9.37
CA LEU A 147 -17.44 5.06 8.85
C LEU A 147 -18.86 5.43 8.36
#